data_AF-A0A849PXV2-F1
#
_entry.id   AF-A0A849PXV2-F1
#
_cell.length_a   1.000
_cell.length_b   1.000
_cell.length_c   1.000
_cell.angle_alpha   90.00
_cell.angle_beta   90.00
_cell.angle_gamma   90.00
#
_symmetry.space_group_name_H-M   'P 1'
#
loop_
_entity.id
_entity.type
_entity.pdbx_description
1 polymer ?
#
loop_
_entity_poly.entity_id
_entity_poly.type
_entity_poly.pdbx_seq_one_letter_code
_entity_poly.pdbx_strand_id
1 'polypeptide(L)' 'MAGYLGNKFDMIVHHLAVMTSECKIYEIKKQDSVYFVPDILDQARKEGFAPCKYCVNKTSKLE' A
#
# COMPACT_ATOMS: atom_id res chain seq x y z
N MET A 1 12.25 7.83 -2.74
CA MET A 1 11.46 6.89 -3.57
C MET A 1 10.28 6.47 -2.71
N ALA A 2 9.03 6.66 -3.16
CA ALA A 2 7.88 6.20 -2.38
C ALA A 2 7.87 4.66 -2.37
N GLY A 3 7.76 4.08 -1.19
CA GLY A 3 7.68 2.66 -0.90
C GLY A 3 6.23 2.21 -0.71
N TYR A 4 5.33 3.10 -0.28
CA TYR A 4 3.92 2.79 -0.06
C TYR A 4 2.98 3.67 -0.89
N LEU A 5 1.93 3.04 -1.41
CA LEU A 5 0.86 3.70 -2.16
C LEU A 5 -0.49 3.31 -1.58
N GLY A 6 -1.26 4.29 -1.11
CA GLY A 6 -2.63 4.07 -0.65
C GLY A 6 -3.63 4.24 -1.78
N ASN A 7 -4.69 3.45 -1.73
CA ASN A 7 -5.88 3.59 -2.54
C ASN A 7 -7.02 4.11 -1.65
N LYS A 8 -7.47 5.35 -1.88
CA LYS A 8 -8.56 5.98 -1.12
C LYS A 8 -9.92 5.34 -1.37
N PHE A 9 -10.11 4.66 -2.51
CA PHE A 9 -11.37 4.03 -2.85
C PHE A 9 -11.68 2.84 -1.92
N ASP A 10 -10.70 1.95 -1.76
CA ASP A 10 -10.84 0.75 -0.91
C ASP A 10 -10.18 0.92 0.47
N MET A 11 -9.53 2.06 0.73
CA MET A 11 -8.73 2.33 1.93
C MET A 11 -7.65 1.25 2.13
N ILE A 12 -6.97 0.82 1.07
CA ILE A 12 -5.90 -0.20 1.11
C ILE A 12 -4.54 0.42 0.79
N VAL A 13 -3.52 0.06 1.56
CA VAL A 13 -2.12 0.41 1.27
C VAL A 13 -1.38 -0.75 0.60
N HIS A 14 -0.65 -0.41 -0.45
CA HIS A 14 0.17 -1.31 -1.25
C HIS A 14 1.64 -0.96 -1.10
N HIS A 15 2.52 -1.95 -1.13
CA HIS A 15 3.95 -1.74 -1.14
C HIS A 15 4.47 -1.78 -2.59
N LEU A 16 5.08 -0.70 -3.04
CA LEU A 16 5.53 -0.50 -4.44
C LEU A 16 6.68 -1.43 -4.82
N ALA A 17 7.60 -1.73 -3.90
CA ALA A 17 8.72 -2.64 -4.17
C ALA A 17 8.33 -4.13 -4.28
N VAL A 18 7.24 -4.55 -3.65
CA VAL A 18 6.80 -5.97 -3.60
C VAL A 18 5.40 -6.16 -4.18
N MET A 19 5.02 -5.29 -5.13
CA MET A 19 3.75 -5.39 -5.82
C MET A 19 3.69 -6.65 -6.70
N THR A 20 2.57 -7.35 -6.64
CA THR A 20 2.27 -8.51 -7.49
C THR A 20 1.04 -8.23 -8.34
N SER A 21 0.81 -8.97 -9.43
CA SER A 21 -0.41 -8.82 -10.23
C SER A 21 -1.70 -9.02 -9.41
N GLU A 22 -1.63 -9.83 -8.35
CA GLU A 22 -2.75 -10.10 -7.43
C GLU A 22 -3.16 -8.85 -6.62
N CYS A 23 -2.24 -7.93 -6.37
CA CYS A 23 -2.52 -6.74 -5.57
C CYS A 23 -3.21 -5.62 -6.35
N LYS A 24 -3.37 -5.76 -7.68
CA LYS A 24 -4.14 -4.84 -8.55
C LYS A 24 -3.74 -3.36 -8.42
N ILE A 25 -2.50 -3.08 -8.00
CA ILE A 25 -2.00 -1.71 -7.77
C ILE A 25 -2.07 -0.84 -9.03
N TYR A 26 -1.94 -1.44 -10.23
CA TYR A 26 -2.04 -0.75 -11.51
C TYR A 26 -3.48 -0.37 -11.89
N GLU A 27 -4.49 -0.96 -11.25
CA GLU A 27 -5.90 -0.60 -11.46
C GLU A 27 -6.31 0.62 -10.61
N ILE A 28 -5.45 1.04 -9.67
CA ILE A 28 -5.69 2.23 -8.85
C ILE A 28 -5.64 3.46 -9.75
N LYS A 29 -6.73 4.23 -9.75
CA LYS A 29 -6.78 5.50 -10.48
C LYS A 29 -5.87 6.51 -9.80
N LYS A 30 -5.19 7.34 -10.60
CA LYS A 30 -4.32 8.41 -10.08
C LYS A 30 -5.01 9.37 -9.09
N GLN A 31 -6.32 9.56 -9.24
CA GLN A 31 -7.12 10.41 -8.36
C GLN A 31 -7.33 9.80 -6.97
N ASP A 32 -7.36 8.46 -6.90
CA ASP A 32 -7.54 7.70 -5.66
C ASP A 32 -6.21 7.33 -5.01
N SER A 33 -5.09 7.49 -5.73
CA SER A 33 -3.75 7.20 -5.21
C SER A 33 -3.30 8.26 -4.19
N VAL A 34 -2.81 7.81 -3.04
CA VAL A 34 -2.22 8.66 -2.00
C VAL A 34 -0.82 8.17 -1.63
N TYR A 35 0.06 9.12 -1.34
CA TYR A 35 1.39 8.86 -0.79
C TYR A 35 1.41 9.28 0.67
N PHE A 36 2.22 8.58 1.46
CA PHE A 36 2.31 8.80 2.90
C PHE A 36 3.58 9.56 3.25
N VAL A 37 3.49 10.44 4.26
CA VAL A 37 4.64 11.16 4.82
C VAL A 37 4.56 11.08 6.36
N PRO A 38 5.45 10.35 7.04
CA PRO A 38 6.55 9.54 6.48
C PRO A 38 6.05 8.35 5.65
N ASP A 39 6.84 7.94 4.65
CA ASP A 39 6.53 6.81 3.76
C ASP A 39 6.78 5.47 4.47
N ILE A 40 5.97 5.18 5.48
CA ILE A 40 6.01 3.97 6.28
C ILE A 40 4.61 3.38 6.41
N LEU A 41 4.53 2.06 6.54
CA LEU A 41 3.25 1.36 6.71
C LEU A 41 2.47 1.85 7.93
N ASP A 42 3.16 2.21 9.01
CA ASP A 42 2.54 2.73 10.23
C ASP A 42 1.75 4.02 10.00
N GLN A 43 2.26 4.91 9.13
CA GLN A 43 1.59 6.15 8.77
C GLN A 43 0.29 5.85 8.00
N ALA A 44 0.34 4.93 7.04
CA ALA A 44 -0.85 4.49 6.33
C ALA A 44 -1.90 3.89 7.29
N ARG A 45 -1.49 3.11 8.28
CA ARG A 45 -2.40 2.55 9.31
C ARG A 45 -2.99 3.65 10.19
N LYS A 46 -2.21 4.66 10.57
CA LYS A 46 -2.71 5.85 11.31
C LYS A 46 -3.76 6.62 10.53
N GLU A 47 -3.62 6.69 9.20
CA GLU A 47 -4.59 7.32 8.31
C GLU A 47 -5.80 6.42 7.98
N GLY A 48 -5.85 5.21 8.56
CA GLY A 48 -6.99 4.29 8.43
C GLY A 48 -6.89 3.30 7.27
N PHE A 49 -5.74 3.22 6.59
CA PHE A 49 -5.55 2.27 5.50
C PHE A 49 -5.23 0.87 6.03
N ALA A 50 -5.88 -0.12 5.43
CA ALA A 50 -5.62 -1.52 5.68
C ALA A 50 -4.45 -2.02 4.80
N PRO A 51 -3.52 -2.83 5.33
CA PRO A 51 -2.44 -3.41 4.53
C PRO A 51 -2.98 -4.38 3.48
N CYS A 52 -2.51 -4.26 2.24
CA CYS A 52 -2.85 -5.20 1.19
C CYS A 52 -2.36 -6.61 1.55
N LYS A 53 -3.26 -7.60 1.46
CA LYS A 53 -2.98 -9.00 1.80
C LYS A 53 -1.93 -9.65 0.89
N TYR A 54 -1.75 -9.13 -0.32
CA TYR A 54 -0.86 -9.72 -1.32
C TYR A 54 0.55 -9.14 -1.28
N CYS A 55 0.70 -7.80 -1.22
CA CYS A 55 2.01 -7.15 -1.26
C CYS A 55 2.52 -6.72 0.14
N VAL A 56 1.65 -6.28 1.05
CA VAL A 56 2.11 -5.84 2.38
C VAL A 56 2.20 -7.01 3.36
N ASN A 57 1.18 -7.87 3.42
CA ASN A 57 1.12 -8.96 4.39
C ASN A 57 2.17 -10.08 4.14
N LYS A 58 2.74 -10.17 2.92
CA LYS A 58 3.88 -11.07 2.65
C LYS A 58 5.21 -10.54 3.19
N THR A 59 5.31 -9.25 3.48
CA THR A 59 6.56 -8.61 3.95
C THR A 59 6.80 -8.83 5.45
N SER A 60 5.78 -9.23 6.22
CA SER A 60 5.93 -9.54 7.65
C SER A 60 6.47 -10.95 7.94
N LYS A 61 6.98 -11.66 6.92
CA LYS A 61 7.59 -12.99 7.09
C LYS A 61 8.98 -13.01 6.44
N LEU A 62 9.89 -12.22 6.99
CA LEU A 62 11.32 -12.51 6.88
C LEU A 62 11.83 -12.64 8.32
N GLU A 63 12.00 -13.90 8.72
CA GLU A 63 12.72 -14.32 9.93
C GLU A 63 14.22 -14.24 9.66
#